data_AF-A0A424I171-F1
#
_entry.id   AF-A0A424I171-F1
#
_cell.length_a   1.000
_cell.length_b   1.000
_cell.length_c   1.000
_cell.angle_alpha   90.00
_cell.angle_beta   90.00
_cell.angle_gamma   90.00
#
_symmetry.space_group_name_H-M   'P 1'
#
loop_
_entity.id
_entity.type
_entity.pdbx_description
1 polymer ?
#
loop_
_entity_poly.entity_id
_entity_poly.type
_entity_poly.pdbx_seq_one_letter_code
_entity_poly.pdbx_strand_id
1 'polypeptide(L)'
;MKKSLLLIPFLSAIALGQQKPGKEDAGNSDLPVESDSVAGFLTFANEDKISGSPEGIDEDGNLRWNAGFLHQPIPVKPSSLLEMRLEGGASLQDANDHQALLLLTNGDTLRGQLDALDDEHVTLQTWYGGPLKIRRTMASDLEIQRANQTVYSGPEDFDSWIIEGEKDAWSLNAGSLSSNKGAGIAREIKTPDRCRIQFDLAWRNSLRFRVLLLSDKGSTTQPDNCYDLVCQRRFVYLRKRWIDGASGGSKIVGQANIPELAEKESVRFEFYIDRKEGTIALYIDGRQAQVWSDENPKAGSFGNWLHFISEDFYKVKVSRIRASPWKGELPDTVQLEADPEEDELEGQKIRLQNGDTVIGNVGLIKDGVLAVETPFCKMNIPVDRMRTIDLTEGDYEEPIRKKGDVRGWLREGGRITFRLDAFSKDTLTGYSQTFGNVEFKISAFSRLEFNIYNEEFEALRGGSNW
;
A
#
# COMPACT_ATOMS: atom_id res chain seq x y z
N MET A 1 81.10 -27.19 -46.65
CA MET A 1 80.14 -28.00 -47.43
C MET A 1 78.97 -28.37 -46.54
N LYS A 2 77.71 -28.17 -46.97
CA LYS A 2 76.45 -28.80 -46.45
C LYS A 2 76.13 -28.62 -44.94
N LYS A 3 74.87 -28.66 -44.47
CA LYS A 3 73.55 -28.26 -44.99
C LYS A 3 72.60 -28.16 -43.77
N SER A 4 71.53 -27.37 -43.86
CA SER A 4 70.43 -27.32 -42.88
C SER A 4 69.58 -28.62 -42.90
N LEU A 5 68.87 -28.94 -41.79
CA LEU A 5 67.41 -29.15 -41.82
C LEU A 5 66.73 -29.17 -40.42
N LEU A 6 65.42 -28.87 -40.40
CA LEU A 6 64.50 -28.84 -39.25
C LEU A 6 64.02 -30.25 -38.82
N LEU A 7 63.44 -30.37 -37.60
CA LEU A 7 62.07 -30.91 -37.41
C LEU A 7 61.50 -30.67 -35.99
N ILE A 8 60.17 -30.62 -35.91
CA ILE A 8 59.29 -30.17 -34.81
C ILE A 8 58.01 -31.02 -34.96
N PRO A 9 57.42 -31.70 -33.93
CA PRO A 9 56.47 -31.06 -32.98
C PRO A 9 56.27 -31.73 -31.57
N PHE A 10 55.30 -31.15 -30.82
CA PHE A 10 54.52 -31.65 -29.66
C PHE A 10 55.07 -31.58 -28.21
N LEU A 11 54.36 -30.77 -27.40
CA LEU A 11 54.28 -30.86 -25.94
C LEU A 11 52.89 -31.37 -25.52
N SER A 12 52.86 -32.23 -24.50
CA SER A 12 51.68 -32.54 -23.68
C SER A 12 52.15 -33.14 -22.35
N ALA A 13 51.73 -32.56 -21.21
CA ALA A 13 51.28 -33.26 -20.00
C ALA A 13 51.22 -32.29 -18.80
N ILE A 14 50.07 -32.27 -18.13
CA ILE A 14 49.85 -31.63 -16.83
C ILE A 14 50.17 -32.66 -15.73
N ALA A 15 50.74 -32.23 -14.60
CA ALA A 15 50.94 -33.08 -13.43
C ALA A 15 50.39 -32.41 -12.15
N LEU A 16 49.61 -33.16 -11.37
CA LEU A 16 49.02 -32.73 -10.09
C LEU A 16 50.04 -32.79 -8.94
N GLY A 17 49.86 -31.93 -7.94
CA GLY A 17 50.41 -32.07 -6.59
C GLY A 17 49.33 -31.68 -5.55
N GLN A 18 49.17 -32.47 -4.48
CA GLN A 18 48.03 -32.40 -3.57
C GLN A 18 48.23 -31.52 -2.32
N GLN A 19 47.11 -31.10 -1.70
CA GLN A 19 46.99 -30.36 -0.43
C GLN A 19 47.57 -31.14 0.78
N LYS A 20 47.90 -30.52 1.93
CA LYS A 20 47.02 -29.95 2.99
C LYS A 20 47.91 -29.42 4.14
N PRO A 21 47.37 -28.87 5.26
CA PRO A 21 46.38 -27.79 5.49
C PRO A 21 47.09 -26.58 6.16
N GLY A 22 46.55 -25.40 6.47
CA GLY A 22 45.18 -24.93 6.68
C GLY A 22 45.19 -24.03 7.94
N LYS A 23 45.12 -22.71 7.75
CA LYS A 23 44.81 -21.71 8.77
C LYS A 23 43.92 -20.66 8.11
N GLU A 24 42.66 -20.62 8.51
CA GLU A 24 41.69 -19.64 8.03
C GLU A 24 41.86 -18.36 8.86
N ASP A 25 42.38 -17.30 8.25
CA ASP A 25 42.06 -15.95 8.69
C ASP A 25 40.78 -15.52 7.98
N ALA A 26 39.82 -14.99 8.74
CA ALA A 26 38.53 -14.60 8.23
C ALA A 26 38.64 -13.36 7.34
N GLY A 27 38.76 -13.59 6.02
CA GLY A 27 38.59 -12.54 5.02
C GLY A 27 37.15 -12.03 5.07
N ASN A 28 36.98 -10.80 5.55
CA ASN A 28 35.73 -10.06 5.42
C ASN A 28 35.45 -9.87 3.92
N SER A 29 34.63 -10.73 3.33
CA SER A 29 34.14 -10.53 1.98
C SER A 29 33.21 -9.33 2.00
N ASP A 30 33.65 -8.21 1.42
CA ASP A 30 32.83 -7.01 1.29
C ASP A 30 31.48 -7.38 0.69
N LEU A 31 30.43 -7.25 1.53
CA LEU A 31 29.06 -7.21 1.06
C LEU A 31 28.96 -6.01 0.10
N PRO A 32 28.25 -6.12 -1.03
CA PRO A 32 28.03 -4.97 -1.88
C PRO A 32 27.30 -3.90 -1.06
N VAL A 33 27.94 -2.75 -0.87
CA VAL A 33 27.31 -1.57 -0.30
C VAL A 33 26.15 -1.22 -1.22
N GLU A 34 24.92 -1.31 -0.71
CA GLU A 34 23.74 -0.87 -1.45
C GLU A 34 23.92 0.59 -1.83
N SER A 35 23.91 0.89 -3.13
CA SER A 35 24.05 2.25 -3.61
C SER A 35 22.71 2.97 -3.47
N ASP A 36 22.63 3.95 -2.56
CA ASP A 36 21.50 4.90 -2.40
C ASP A 36 21.18 5.73 -3.67
N SER A 37 21.92 5.53 -4.77
CA SER A 37 21.74 6.21 -6.04
C SER A 37 20.41 5.85 -6.70
N VAL A 38 19.43 6.74 -6.55
CA VAL A 38 18.12 6.60 -7.20
C VAL A 38 18.25 6.82 -8.71
N ALA A 39 17.86 5.82 -9.49
CA ALA A 39 17.76 5.88 -10.95
C ALA A 39 16.28 5.87 -11.37
N GLY A 40 15.98 5.82 -12.67
CA GLY A 40 14.62 5.60 -13.17
C GLY A 40 14.39 6.23 -14.54
N PHE A 41 13.21 6.81 -14.76
CA PHE A 41 12.85 7.44 -16.02
C PHE A 41 11.88 8.61 -15.88
N LEU A 42 12.00 9.58 -16.79
CA LEU A 42 11.00 10.61 -17.04
C LEU A 42 10.03 10.14 -18.13
N THR A 43 8.73 10.37 -17.93
CA THR A 43 7.70 10.24 -18.98
C THR A 43 7.16 11.63 -19.31
N PHE A 44 7.17 12.00 -20.59
CA PHE A 44 6.74 13.30 -21.09
C PHE A 44 5.27 13.30 -21.57
N ALA A 45 4.69 14.48 -21.73
CA ALA A 45 3.30 14.66 -22.21
C ALA A 45 3.05 14.16 -23.64
N ASN A 46 4.11 13.94 -24.43
CA ASN A 46 4.08 13.32 -25.74
C ASN A 46 4.44 11.82 -25.71
N GLU A 47 4.35 11.18 -24.55
CA GLU A 47 4.65 9.77 -24.28
C GLU A 47 6.13 9.35 -24.41
N ASP A 48 7.03 10.25 -24.82
CA ASP A 48 8.48 10.00 -24.83
C ASP A 48 8.97 9.63 -23.42
N LYS A 49 9.97 8.74 -23.37
CA LYS A 49 10.61 8.30 -22.12
C LYS A 49 12.12 8.44 -22.16
N ILE A 50 12.69 8.97 -21.07
CA ILE A 50 14.13 9.17 -20.91
C ILE A 50 14.57 8.51 -19.60
N SER A 51 15.23 7.35 -19.70
CA SER A 51 15.91 6.71 -18.56
C SER A 51 17.11 7.53 -18.09
N GLY A 52 17.41 7.50 -16.79
CA GLY A 52 18.48 8.29 -16.20
C GLY A 52 18.38 8.42 -14.68
N SER A 53 18.86 9.54 -14.14
CA SER A 53 18.82 9.86 -12.72
C SER A 53 18.60 11.36 -12.47
N PRO A 54 17.90 11.73 -11.37
CA PRO A 54 17.73 13.11 -10.93
C PRO A 54 19.07 13.75 -10.48
N GLU A 55 19.32 14.99 -10.91
CA GLU A 55 20.49 15.79 -10.46
C GLU A 55 20.09 17.04 -9.65
N GLY A 56 18.91 17.60 -9.89
CA GLY A 56 18.34 18.72 -9.12
C GLY A 56 17.43 19.63 -9.93
N ILE A 57 17.19 20.85 -9.44
CA ILE A 57 16.54 21.94 -10.20
C ILE A 57 17.59 23.05 -10.42
N ASP A 58 17.61 23.69 -11.61
CA ASP A 58 18.47 24.84 -11.91
C ASP A 58 17.83 26.20 -11.56
N GLU A 59 18.61 27.28 -11.69
CA GLU A 59 18.18 28.65 -11.33
C GLU A 59 16.96 29.15 -12.14
N ASP A 60 16.74 28.60 -13.33
CA ASP A 60 15.59 28.88 -14.19
C ASP A 60 14.36 28.00 -13.88
N GLY A 61 14.48 27.09 -12.90
CA GLY A 61 13.40 26.17 -12.50
C GLY A 61 13.28 24.92 -13.37
N ASN A 62 14.28 24.57 -14.18
CA ASN A 62 14.28 23.33 -14.96
C ASN A 62 14.83 22.16 -14.15
N LEU A 63 14.24 20.99 -14.37
CA LEU A 63 14.69 19.72 -13.81
C LEU A 63 15.98 19.28 -14.52
N ARG A 64 17.08 19.10 -13.79
CA ARG A 64 18.34 18.55 -14.32
C ARG A 64 18.31 17.03 -14.31
N TRP A 65 18.43 16.42 -15.48
CA TRP A 65 18.37 14.96 -15.66
C TRP A 65 19.67 14.43 -16.29
N ASN A 66 20.29 13.44 -15.65
CA ASN A 66 21.49 12.77 -16.15
C ASN A 66 21.15 11.41 -16.77
N ALA A 67 21.81 11.04 -17.87
CA ALA A 67 21.66 9.72 -18.47
C ALA A 67 22.99 9.30 -19.13
N GLY A 68 23.32 8.00 -19.10
CA GLY A 68 24.63 7.49 -19.55
C GLY A 68 24.95 7.70 -21.04
N PHE A 69 23.96 8.06 -21.87
CA PHE A 69 24.14 8.41 -23.28
C PHE A 69 24.26 9.93 -23.53
N LEU A 70 24.14 10.75 -22.48
CA LEU A 70 24.31 12.21 -22.55
C LEU A 70 25.73 12.59 -22.12
N HIS A 71 26.33 13.59 -22.78
CA HIS A 71 27.64 14.12 -22.38
C HIS A 71 27.61 14.90 -21.06
N GLN A 72 26.45 15.44 -20.68
CA GLN A 72 26.21 16.18 -19.45
C GLN A 72 24.69 16.15 -19.13
N PRO A 73 24.27 16.40 -17.87
CA PRO A 73 22.86 16.46 -17.53
C PRO A 73 22.12 17.55 -18.31
N ILE A 74 20.92 17.24 -18.81
CA ILE A 74 20.08 18.16 -19.58
C ILE A 74 19.07 18.89 -18.69
N PRO A 75 18.74 20.17 -18.99
CA PRO A 75 17.61 20.85 -18.39
C PRO A 75 16.30 20.41 -19.05
N VAL A 76 15.32 20.04 -18.23
CA VAL A 76 14.00 19.54 -18.62
C VAL A 76 12.91 20.43 -18.00
N LYS A 77 12.01 20.95 -18.82
CA LYS A 77 10.92 21.82 -18.35
C LYS A 77 9.87 21.00 -17.58
N PRO A 78 9.60 21.25 -16.28
CA PRO A 78 8.63 20.49 -15.51
C PRO A 78 7.22 20.52 -16.08
N SER A 79 6.85 21.60 -16.79
CA SER A 79 5.56 21.74 -17.50
C SER A 79 5.34 20.73 -18.64
N SER A 80 6.38 20.02 -19.08
CA SER A 80 6.31 19.02 -20.15
C SER A 80 6.31 17.57 -19.63
N LEU A 81 6.41 17.38 -18.31
CA LEU A 81 6.46 16.07 -17.66
C LEU A 81 5.07 15.58 -17.24
N LEU A 82 4.85 14.28 -17.42
CA LEU A 82 3.74 13.55 -16.80
C LEU A 82 4.17 12.96 -15.44
N GLU A 83 5.29 12.24 -15.42
CA GLU A 83 5.82 11.58 -14.23
C GLU A 83 7.36 11.49 -14.28
N MET A 84 7.96 11.40 -13.09
CA MET A 84 9.30 10.88 -12.84
C MET A 84 9.15 9.61 -12.02
N ARG A 85 9.52 8.47 -12.59
CA ARG A 85 9.59 7.17 -11.90
C ARG A 85 10.98 6.96 -11.34
N LEU A 86 11.05 6.41 -10.14
CA LEU A 86 12.27 6.27 -9.34
C LEU A 86 12.48 4.81 -8.89
N GLU A 87 13.69 4.31 -9.07
CA GLU A 87 14.14 2.94 -8.84
C GLU A 87 15.38 2.94 -7.93
N GLY A 88 15.63 1.86 -7.19
CA GLY A 88 16.84 1.72 -6.36
C GLY A 88 16.87 2.56 -5.07
N GLY A 89 15.73 2.86 -4.47
CA GLY A 89 15.65 3.54 -3.16
C GLY A 89 15.18 2.63 -2.04
N ALA A 90 15.55 2.97 -0.80
CA ALA A 90 15.22 2.19 0.40
C ALA A 90 13.72 2.21 0.75
N SER A 91 13.27 1.14 1.41
CA SER A 91 12.05 1.09 2.20
C SER A 91 12.44 0.55 3.57
N LEU A 92 12.41 1.40 4.59
CA LEU A 92 12.73 0.98 5.96
C LEU A 92 11.48 0.40 6.62
N GLN A 93 11.62 -0.79 7.20
CA GLN A 93 10.68 -1.26 8.21
C GLN A 93 11.07 -0.60 9.54
N ASP A 94 10.34 0.45 9.93
CA ASP A 94 10.58 1.13 11.21
C ASP A 94 10.41 0.15 12.37
N ALA A 95 11.49 -0.04 13.14
CA ALA A 95 11.59 -1.05 14.22
C ALA A 95 10.88 -0.64 15.53
N ASN A 96 9.77 0.08 15.42
CA ASN A 96 9.02 0.65 16.54
C ASN A 96 7.80 -0.22 16.92
N ASP A 97 7.20 0.05 18.09
CA ASP A 97 6.04 -0.75 18.57
C ASP A 97 4.80 -0.60 17.67
N HIS A 98 4.61 0.58 17.06
CA HIS A 98 3.47 0.90 16.20
C HIS A 98 3.85 1.70 14.95
N GLN A 99 3.02 1.56 13.91
CA GLN A 99 3.02 2.40 12.71
C GLN A 99 1.60 2.97 12.54
N ALA A 100 1.51 4.27 12.33
CA ALA A 100 0.28 4.97 11.99
C ALA A 100 0.13 5.12 10.47
N LEU A 101 -1.09 5.03 9.97
CA LEU A 101 -1.50 5.57 8.66
C LEU A 101 -2.48 6.71 8.91
N LEU A 102 -2.07 7.91 8.52
CA LEU A 102 -2.92 9.09 8.51
C LEU A 102 -3.52 9.27 7.10
N LEU A 103 -4.83 9.31 7.02
CA LEU A 103 -5.59 9.75 5.84
C LEU A 103 -5.84 11.26 5.95
N LEU A 104 -5.68 11.96 4.84
CA LEU A 104 -5.90 13.40 4.74
C LEU A 104 -7.20 13.71 3.99
N THR A 105 -7.72 14.93 4.15
CA THR A 105 -8.99 15.38 3.54
C THR A 105 -8.97 15.35 2.01
N ASN A 106 -7.82 15.57 1.38
CA ASN A 106 -7.62 15.41 -0.08
C ASN A 106 -7.39 13.93 -0.52
N GLY A 107 -7.51 12.98 0.40
CA GLY A 107 -7.26 11.56 0.20
C GLY A 107 -5.78 11.19 0.02
N ASP A 108 -4.85 12.09 0.34
CA ASP A 108 -3.45 11.74 0.53
C ASP A 108 -3.28 10.88 1.79
N THR A 109 -2.19 10.13 1.87
CA THR A 109 -1.92 9.13 2.90
C THR A 109 -0.47 9.15 3.31
N LEU A 110 -0.23 9.38 4.61
CA LEU A 110 1.07 9.45 5.25
C LEU A 110 1.24 8.29 6.22
N ARG A 111 2.45 7.72 6.29
CA ARG A 111 2.83 6.77 7.33
C ARG A 111 4.02 7.27 8.13
N GLY A 112 4.07 6.81 9.38
CA GLY A 112 5.12 7.10 10.35
C GLY A 112 4.73 6.58 11.72
N GLN A 113 5.54 6.86 12.74
CA GLN A 113 5.16 6.63 14.14
C GLN A 113 4.33 7.82 14.63
N LEU A 114 3.16 7.57 15.24
CA LEU A 114 2.38 8.62 15.89
C LEU A 114 3.09 9.09 17.16
N ASP A 115 3.39 10.39 17.24
CA ASP A 115 4.23 11.02 18.27
C ASP A 115 3.45 12.06 19.09
N ALA A 116 2.56 12.83 18.45
CA ALA A 116 1.60 13.69 19.15
C ALA A 116 0.26 13.75 18.41
N LEU A 117 -0.80 13.98 19.18
CA LEU A 117 -2.14 14.29 18.73
C LEU A 117 -2.68 15.38 19.66
N ASP A 118 -3.11 16.50 19.10
CA ASP A 118 -3.70 17.64 19.83
C ASP A 118 -4.78 18.32 18.97
N ASP A 119 -5.48 19.29 19.56
CA ASP A 119 -6.61 20.01 18.93
C ASP A 119 -6.21 20.72 17.62
N GLU A 120 -4.94 21.08 17.46
CA GLU A 120 -4.44 21.79 16.28
C GLU A 120 -3.70 20.87 15.30
N HIS A 121 -3.06 19.78 15.76
CA HIS A 121 -2.16 18.97 14.93
C HIS A 121 -2.11 17.45 15.25
N VAL A 122 -1.78 16.69 14.21
CA VAL A 122 -1.29 15.30 14.29
C VAL A 122 0.21 15.32 13.95
N THR A 123 1.08 14.78 14.79
CA THR A 123 2.53 14.70 14.53
C THR A 123 2.95 13.26 14.28
N LEU A 124 3.52 13.00 13.10
CA LEU A 124 4.11 11.72 12.71
C LEU A 124 5.63 11.84 12.61
N GLN A 125 6.37 10.96 13.28
CA GLN A 125 7.80 10.77 13.04
C GLN A 125 7.99 9.86 11.84
N THR A 126 8.76 10.31 10.84
CA THR A 126 8.95 9.60 9.58
C THR A 126 10.45 9.45 9.28
N TRP A 127 10.88 8.27 8.81
CA TRP A 127 12.28 8.07 8.43
C TRP A 127 12.69 8.88 7.20
N TYR A 128 11.71 9.30 6.39
CA TYR A 128 11.91 10.01 5.13
C TYR A 128 11.81 11.55 5.24
N GLY A 129 11.03 12.10 6.16
CA GLY A 129 10.84 13.55 6.34
C GLY A 129 11.05 14.07 7.77
N GLY A 130 11.46 13.21 8.71
CA GLY A 130 11.55 13.57 10.13
C GLY A 130 10.16 13.80 10.75
N PRO A 131 10.02 14.70 11.74
CA PRO A 131 8.74 15.05 12.34
C PRO A 131 7.88 15.86 11.37
N LEU A 132 6.82 15.23 10.85
CA LEU A 132 5.78 15.90 10.08
C LEU A 132 4.67 16.35 11.03
N LYS A 133 4.41 17.65 11.11
CA LYS A 133 3.35 18.24 11.94
C LYS A 133 2.16 18.62 11.05
N ILE A 134 1.17 17.74 10.96
CA ILE A 134 -0.02 17.86 10.11
C ILE A 134 -1.11 18.66 10.84
N ARG A 135 -1.78 19.60 10.15
CA ARG A 135 -2.98 20.28 10.67
C ARG A 135 -4.12 19.31 10.98
N ARG A 136 -4.71 19.40 12.18
CA ARG A 136 -5.80 18.54 12.65
C ARG A 136 -7.05 18.63 11.78
N THR A 137 -7.35 19.81 11.24
CA THR A 137 -8.45 20.08 10.28
C THR A 137 -8.22 19.53 8.88
N MET A 138 -7.05 18.93 8.60
CA MET A 138 -6.72 18.28 7.33
C MET A 138 -6.52 16.76 7.46
N ALA A 139 -6.65 16.23 8.67
CA ALA A 139 -6.57 14.81 8.98
C ALA A 139 -7.98 14.24 9.13
N SER A 140 -8.33 13.22 8.34
CA SER A 140 -9.68 12.64 8.29
C SER A 140 -9.81 11.31 9.03
N ASP A 141 -8.79 10.45 8.98
CA ASP A 141 -8.78 9.13 9.65
C ASP A 141 -7.35 8.76 10.06
N LEU A 142 -7.19 8.06 11.18
CA LEU A 142 -5.90 7.67 11.73
C LEU A 142 -5.95 6.20 12.19
N GLU A 143 -5.44 5.31 11.33
CA GLU A 143 -5.32 3.89 11.63
C GLU A 143 -4.00 3.61 12.36
N ILE A 144 -4.05 2.86 13.47
CA ILE A 144 -2.85 2.43 14.21
C ILE A 144 -2.62 0.93 14.03
N GLN A 145 -1.40 0.59 13.65
CA GLN A 145 -0.92 -0.78 13.41
C GLN A 145 0.23 -1.09 14.36
N ARG A 146 0.44 -2.37 14.68
CA ARG A 146 1.69 -2.83 15.32
C ARG A 146 2.72 -3.03 14.21
N ALA A 147 3.88 -2.36 14.26
CA ALA A 147 4.76 -2.27 13.09
C ALA A 147 5.24 -3.65 12.60
N ASN A 148 5.50 -4.57 13.55
CA ASN A 148 5.92 -5.95 13.29
C ASN A 148 4.79 -6.89 12.81
N GLN A 149 3.65 -6.37 12.38
CA GLN A 149 2.45 -7.16 12.03
C GLN A 149 1.75 -6.75 10.72
N THR A 150 2.37 -5.95 9.84
CA THR A 150 1.84 -5.69 8.49
C THR A 150 2.60 -6.50 7.44
N VAL A 151 1.89 -7.38 6.71
CA VAL A 151 2.43 -8.24 5.64
C VAL A 151 2.40 -7.53 4.29
N TYR A 152 1.37 -6.71 4.06
CA TYR A 152 1.20 -5.91 2.85
C TYR A 152 0.35 -4.68 3.14
N SER A 153 0.62 -3.61 2.40
CA SER A 153 -0.22 -2.43 2.32
C SER A 153 -0.10 -1.86 0.90
N GLY A 154 -1.16 -1.27 0.33
CA GLY A 154 -1.13 -0.78 -1.05
C GLY A 154 -2.51 -0.41 -1.60
N PRO A 155 -2.67 -0.31 -2.93
CA PRO A 155 -1.67 -0.50 -4.00
C PRO A 155 -0.61 0.62 -4.03
N GLU A 156 0.67 0.23 -4.03
CA GLU A 156 1.84 1.13 -4.04
C GLU A 156 2.37 1.35 -5.46
N ASP A 157 2.24 0.31 -6.29
CA ASP A 157 2.70 0.20 -7.67
C ASP A 157 1.67 -0.59 -8.49
N PHE A 158 1.77 -0.53 -9.81
CA PHE A 158 0.90 -1.28 -10.73
C PHE A 158 1.60 -2.50 -11.36
N ASP A 159 2.93 -2.46 -11.45
CA ASP A 159 3.74 -3.42 -12.21
C ASP A 159 3.81 -4.81 -11.56
N SER A 160 3.57 -4.88 -10.24
CA SER A 160 3.40 -6.11 -9.46
C SER A 160 2.03 -6.79 -9.58
N TRP A 161 1.07 -6.14 -10.25
CA TRP A 161 -0.27 -6.68 -10.43
C TRP A 161 -0.41 -7.35 -11.79
N ILE A 162 -0.99 -8.55 -11.79
CA ILE A 162 -1.29 -9.33 -13.00
C ILE A 162 -2.75 -9.10 -13.37
N ILE A 163 -2.99 -8.65 -14.60
CA ILE A 163 -4.33 -8.50 -15.18
C ILE A 163 -4.64 -9.75 -16.02
N GLU A 164 -5.76 -10.42 -15.77
CA GLU A 164 -6.34 -11.39 -16.71
C GLU A 164 -7.32 -10.63 -17.62
N GLY A 165 -6.88 -10.36 -18.85
CA GLY A 165 -7.66 -9.64 -19.86
C GLY A 165 -6.84 -8.62 -20.63
N GLU A 166 -7.51 -7.58 -21.12
CA GLU A 166 -6.86 -6.42 -21.77
C GLU A 166 -6.11 -5.58 -20.74
N LYS A 167 -4.91 -5.08 -21.08
CA LYS A 167 -4.02 -4.37 -20.14
C LYS A 167 -4.60 -3.06 -19.59
N ASP A 168 -5.54 -2.45 -20.30
CA ASP A 168 -6.23 -1.21 -19.91
C ASP A 168 -7.52 -1.47 -19.11
N ALA A 169 -7.92 -2.73 -18.92
CA ALA A 169 -9.13 -3.11 -18.19
C ALA A 169 -9.09 -2.70 -16.71
N TRP A 170 -7.91 -2.46 -16.16
CA TRP A 170 -7.67 -1.85 -14.86
C TRP A 170 -6.62 -0.72 -14.99
N SER A 171 -6.63 0.22 -14.05
CA SER A 171 -5.61 1.28 -13.94
C SER A 171 -5.32 1.63 -12.48
N LEU A 172 -4.10 2.06 -12.15
CA LEU A 172 -3.72 2.57 -10.83
C LEU A 172 -3.69 4.10 -10.82
N ASN A 173 -4.68 4.71 -10.19
CA ASN A 173 -4.79 6.15 -10.02
C ASN A 173 -4.99 6.49 -8.54
N ALA A 174 -4.31 7.51 -8.02
CA ALA A 174 -4.50 8.03 -6.65
C ALA A 174 -4.68 6.95 -5.55
N GLY A 175 -3.67 6.10 -5.35
CA GLY A 175 -3.66 5.00 -4.36
C GLY A 175 -4.72 3.91 -4.59
N SER A 176 -5.30 3.81 -5.78
CA SER A 176 -6.49 2.99 -6.04
C SER A 176 -6.44 2.26 -7.39
N LEU A 177 -6.79 0.98 -7.38
CA LEU A 177 -7.05 0.21 -8.61
C LEU A 177 -8.49 0.49 -9.06
N SER A 178 -8.67 1.08 -10.24
CA SER A 178 -9.98 1.31 -10.86
C SER A 178 -10.20 0.35 -12.02
N SER A 179 -11.34 -0.34 -12.06
CA SER A 179 -11.71 -1.16 -13.21
C SER A 179 -12.32 -0.30 -14.32
N ASN A 180 -11.78 -0.40 -15.53
CA ASN A 180 -12.31 0.26 -16.73
C ASN A 180 -13.23 -0.66 -17.54
N LYS A 181 -13.01 -1.98 -17.48
CA LYS A 181 -13.76 -3.06 -18.16
C LYS A 181 -13.98 -4.24 -17.19
N GLY A 182 -14.68 -5.29 -17.61
CA GLY A 182 -14.81 -6.55 -16.86
C GLY A 182 -13.53 -7.38 -16.98
N ALA A 183 -12.74 -7.45 -15.91
CA ALA A 183 -11.48 -8.20 -15.88
C ALA A 183 -11.07 -8.53 -14.44
N GLY A 184 -10.17 -9.51 -14.30
CA GLY A 184 -9.48 -9.76 -13.03
C GLY A 184 -8.16 -9.00 -12.93
N ILE A 185 -7.84 -8.51 -11.73
CA ILE A 185 -6.49 -8.06 -11.36
C ILE A 185 -6.06 -8.76 -10.06
N ALA A 186 -4.80 -9.21 -9.99
CA ALA A 186 -4.31 -10.05 -8.89
C ALA A 186 -2.87 -9.72 -8.48
N ARG A 187 -2.56 -9.90 -7.19
CA ARG A 187 -1.19 -9.79 -6.63
C ARG A 187 -0.91 -10.91 -5.64
N GLU A 188 0.33 -11.38 -5.61
CA GLU A 188 0.79 -12.34 -4.59
C GLU A 188 1.07 -11.61 -3.27
N ILE A 189 0.43 -12.05 -2.19
CA ILE A 189 0.60 -11.52 -0.83
C ILE A 189 0.81 -12.72 0.11
N LYS A 190 2.04 -12.89 0.61
CA LYS A 190 2.46 -14.05 1.42
C LYS A 190 1.90 -13.98 2.85
N THR A 191 0.63 -14.32 2.99
CA THR A 191 -0.08 -14.26 4.28
C THR A 191 0.18 -15.49 5.18
N PRO A 192 0.25 -15.32 6.51
CA PRO A 192 0.31 -16.43 7.46
C PRO A 192 -1.03 -17.19 7.56
N ASP A 193 -1.02 -18.37 8.20
CA ASP A 193 -2.23 -19.20 8.39
C ASP A 193 -3.40 -18.46 9.05
N ARG A 194 -3.10 -17.55 9.98
CA ARG A 194 -4.05 -16.61 10.57
C ARG A 194 -3.79 -15.23 10.01
N CYS A 195 -4.53 -14.84 8.97
CA CYS A 195 -4.39 -13.52 8.35
C CYS A 195 -5.69 -12.71 8.36
N ARG A 196 -5.54 -11.39 8.44
CA ARG A 196 -6.58 -10.40 8.23
C ARG A 196 -6.26 -9.68 6.92
N ILE A 197 -7.24 -9.60 6.02
CA ILE A 197 -7.13 -8.90 4.72
C ILE A 197 -8.19 -7.81 4.70
N GLN A 198 -7.80 -6.58 4.36
CA GLN A 198 -8.69 -5.42 4.34
C GLN A 198 -8.54 -4.66 3.03
N PHE A 199 -9.60 -3.98 2.60
CA PHE A 199 -9.56 -3.00 1.52
C PHE A 199 -10.83 -2.14 1.55
N ASP A 200 -10.74 -0.92 1.04
CA ASP A 200 -11.92 -0.15 0.67
C ASP A 200 -12.38 -0.59 -0.72
N LEU A 201 -13.69 -0.77 -0.88
CA LEU A 201 -14.34 -1.02 -2.15
C LEU A 201 -15.40 0.05 -2.39
N ALA A 202 -15.26 0.80 -3.47
CA ALA A 202 -16.29 1.69 -3.98
C ALA A 202 -16.86 1.16 -5.30
N TRP A 203 -18.10 1.54 -5.61
CA TRP A 203 -18.82 1.25 -6.85
C TRP A 203 -19.81 2.38 -7.16
N ARG A 204 -20.60 2.25 -8.23
CA ARG A 204 -21.75 3.14 -8.51
C ARG A 204 -23.00 2.34 -8.85
N ASN A 205 -24.17 2.82 -8.41
CA ASN A 205 -25.53 2.28 -8.64
C ASN A 205 -25.83 0.87 -8.10
N SER A 206 -24.94 -0.11 -8.31
CA SER A 206 -25.18 -1.52 -7.98
C SER A 206 -23.85 -2.26 -7.93
N LEU A 207 -23.55 -2.95 -6.83
CA LEU A 207 -22.36 -3.78 -6.76
C LEU A 207 -22.54 -5.09 -7.56
N ARG A 208 -21.58 -5.41 -8.44
CA ARG A 208 -21.27 -6.79 -8.85
C ARG A 208 -19.77 -6.96 -8.91
N PHE A 209 -19.26 -7.89 -8.13
CA PHE A 209 -17.84 -7.97 -7.83
C PHE A 209 -17.50 -9.34 -7.28
N ARG A 210 -16.26 -9.81 -7.52
CA ARG A 210 -15.71 -10.99 -6.82
C ARG A 210 -14.34 -10.66 -6.23
N VAL A 211 -14.10 -11.12 -5.00
CA VAL A 211 -12.77 -11.18 -4.39
C VAL A 211 -12.40 -12.64 -4.17
N LEU A 212 -11.24 -13.05 -4.69
CA LEU A 212 -10.71 -14.39 -4.46
C LEU A 212 -9.54 -14.29 -3.49
N LEU A 213 -9.65 -15.05 -2.39
CA LEU A 213 -8.71 -15.12 -1.29
C LEU A 213 -7.94 -16.44 -1.36
N LEU A 214 -6.65 -16.39 -1.04
CA LEU A 214 -5.75 -17.55 -0.96
C LEU A 214 -5.62 -18.35 -2.27
N SER A 215 -5.78 -17.69 -3.42
CA SER A 215 -5.73 -18.33 -4.72
C SER A 215 -4.35 -18.94 -5.00
N ASP A 216 -4.31 -20.06 -5.72
CA ASP A 216 -3.07 -20.72 -6.14
C ASP A 216 -2.36 -20.04 -7.32
N LYS A 217 -3.10 -19.35 -8.19
CA LYS A 217 -2.59 -18.72 -9.42
C LYS A 217 -3.18 -17.34 -9.65
N GLY A 218 -2.33 -16.32 -9.77
CA GLY A 218 -2.73 -14.94 -10.07
C GLY A 218 -3.18 -14.71 -11.52
N SER A 219 -2.65 -15.48 -12.47
CA SER A 219 -2.84 -15.28 -13.91
C SER A 219 -4.21 -15.75 -14.45
N THR A 220 -5.20 -15.98 -13.57
CA THR A 220 -6.58 -16.28 -14.00
C THR A 220 -7.64 -15.87 -12.97
N THR A 221 -8.87 -15.60 -13.42
CA THR A 221 -10.07 -15.40 -12.59
C THR A 221 -10.78 -16.70 -12.19
N GLN A 222 -10.27 -17.86 -12.62
CA GLN A 222 -10.78 -19.19 -12.28
C GLN A 222 -9.69 -20.13 -11.72
N PRO A 223 -8.84 -19.73 -10.74
CA PRO A 223 -7.79 -20.59 -10.15
C PRO A 223 -8.35 -21.89 -9.57
N ASP A 224 -7.57 -22.96 -9.49
CA ASP A 224 -8.07 -24.29 -9.10
C ASP A 224 -8.39 -24.37 -7.60
N ASN A 225 -7.61 -23.63 -6.79
CA ASN A 225 -7.77 -23.52 -5.34
C ASN A 225 -8.00 -22.05 -4.96
N CYS A 226 -9.14 -21.72 -4.35
CA CYS A 226 -9.42 -20.39 -3.77
C CYS A 226 -10.65 -20.38 -2.85
N TYR A 227 -10.80 -19.31 -2.06
CA TYR A 227 -12.08 -18.89 -1.51
C TYR A 227 -12.60 -17.70 -2.34
N ASP A 228 -13.66 -17.91 -3.10
CA ASP A 228 -14.29 -16.94 -4.02
C ASP A 228 -15.52 -16.34 -3.33
N LEU A 229 -15.41 -15.11 -2.81
CA LEU A 229 -16.58 -14.35 -2.34
C LEU A 229 -17.19 -13.62 -3.53
N VAL A 230 -18.43 -13.98 -3.86
CA VAL A 230 -19.20 -13.39 -4.94
C VAL A 230 -20.23 -12.42 -4.38
N CYS A 231 -20.16 -11.15 -4.78
CA CYS A 231 -21.07 -10.08 -4.38
C CYS A 231 -22.03 -9.75 -5.53
N GLN A 232 -23.34 -9.83 -5.27
CA GLN A 232 -24.41 -9.50 -6.20
C GLN A 232 -25.40 -8.56 -5.49
N ARG A 233 -25.15 -7.25 -5.59
CA ARG A 233 -25.74 -6.21 -4.73
C ARG A 233 -25.49 -6.59 -3.26
N ARG A 234 -26.54 -6.58 -2.43
CA ARG A 234 -26.52 -7.05 -1.04
C ARG A 234 -26.40 -8.55 -0.83
N PHE A 235 -26.63 -9.39 -1.85
CA PHE A 235 -26.49 -10.83 -1.68
C PHE A 235 -25.04 -11.25 -1.90
N VAL A 236 -24.47 -11.96 -0.93
CA VAL A 236 -23.09 -12.49 -1.02
C VAL A 236 -23.09 -13.99 -0.76
N TYR A 237 -22.19 -14.72 -1.42
CA TYR A 237 -21.88 -16.10 -1.06
C TYR A 237 -20.39 -16.39 -1.14
N LEU A 238 -19.91 -17.18 -0.18
CA LEU A 238 -18.54 -17.67 -0.14
C LEU A 238 -18.49 -19.06 -0.76
N ARG A 239 -17.71 -19.23 -1.82
CA ARG A 239 -17.50 -20.50 -2.50
C ARG A 239 -16.05 -20.94 -2.38
N LYS A 240 -15.83 -22.11 -1.79
CA LYS A 240 -14.53 -22.78 -1.84
C LYS A 240 -14.40 -23.55 -3.14
N ARG A 241 -13.28 -23.39 -3.84
CA ARG A 241 -12.81 -24.27 -4.92
C ARG A 241 -11.49 -24.90 -4.49
N TRP A 242 -11.30 -26.18 -4.77
CA TRP A 242 -10.07 -26.89 -4.41
C TRP A 242 -9.77 -28.06 -5.35
N ILE A 243 -8.48 -28.34 -5.52
CA ILE A 243 -7.94 -29.56 -6.12
C ILE A 243 -6.80 -30.06 -5.24
N ASP A 244 -6.83 -31.37 -4.93
CA ASP A 244 -5.82 -32.11 -4.19
C ASP A 244 -5.55 -33.44 -4.91
N GLY A 245 -4.43 -33.50 -5.62
CA GLY A 245 -4.09 -34.62 -6.51
C GLY A 245 -5.14 -34.84 -7.60
N ALA A 246 -5.79 -36.01 -7.59
CA ALA A 246 -6.87 -36.37 -8.51
C ALA A 246 -8.29 -36.05 -7.97
N SER A 247 -8.38 -35.55 -6.74
CA SER A 247 -9.64 -35.15 -6.11
C SER A 247 -9.81 -33.63 -6.18
N GLY A 248 -11.05 -33.16 -6.24
CA GLY A 248 -11.33 -31.73 -6.24
C GLY A 248 -12.82 -31.45 -6.08
N GLY A 249 -13.17 -30.17 -5.93
CA GLY A 249 -14.55 -29.78 -5.74
C GLY A 249 -14.79 -28.28 -5.73
N SER A 250 -16.07 -27.94 -5.69
CA SER A 250 -16.59 -26.59 -5.58
C SER A 250 -17.80 -26.64 -4.65
N LYS A 251 -17.74 -25.95 -3.51
CA LYS A 251 -18.78 -25.94 -2.47
C LYS A 251 -19.08 -24.51 -2.06
N ILE A 252 -20.37 -24.16 -1.99
CA ILE A 252 -20.79 -22.94 -1.28
C ILE A 252 -20.61 -23.22 0.21
N VAL A 253 -19.70 -22.49 0.86
CA VAL A 253 -19.45 -22.58 2.31
C VAL A 253 -20.60 -21.93 3.05
N GLY A 254 -21.12 -20.82 2.53
CA GLY A 254 -22.36 -20.20 2.99
C GLY A 254 -22.71 -18.94 2.21
N GLN A 255 -23.78 -18.28 2.63
CA GLN A 255 -24.34 -17.08 2.01
C GLN A 255 -24.78 -16.08 3.09
N ALA A 256 -24.94 -14.82 2.70
CA ALA A 256 -25.44 -13.75 3.57
C ALA A 256 -26.16 -12.67 2.75
N ASN A 257 -26.89 -11.81 3.46
CA ASN A 257 -27.48 -10.59 2.92
C ASN A 257 -26.91 -9.42 3.74
N ILE A 258 -26.24 -8.48 3.07
CA ILE A 258 -25.50 -7.37 3.65
C ILE A 258 -26.11 -6.06 3.09
N PRO A 259 -27.08 -5.44 3.80
CA PRO A 259 -27.83 -4.29 3.31
C PRO A 259 -26.94 -3.12 2.84
N GLU A 260 -25.82 -2.89 3.52
CA GLU A 260 -24.87 -1.82 3.24
C GLU A 260 -24.35 -1.84 1.79
N LEU A 261 -24.22 -3.03 1.17
CA LEU A 261 -23.78 -3.18 -0.22
C LEU A 261 -24.85 -2.80 -1.26
N ALA A 262 -26.05 -2.42 -0.81
CA ALA A 262 -27.12 -1.85 -1.64
C ALA A 262 -27.53 -0.44 -1.19
N GLU A 263 -27.16 -0.01 0.02
CA GLU A 263 -27.51 1.28 0.62
C GLU A 263 -26.37 2.32 0.52
N LYS A 264 -25.12 1.85 0.36
CA LYS A 264 -23.93 2.68 0.19
C LYS A 264 -23.34 2.49 -1.22
N GLU A 265 -22.40 3.37 -1.57
CA GLU A 265 -21.56 3.26 -2.79
C GLU A 265 -20.07 3.04 -2.46
N SER A 266 -19.71 2.98 -1.18
CA SER A 266 -18.36 2.68 -0.69
C SER A 266 -18.44 2.07 0.70
N VAL A 267 -17.67 0.99 0.95
CA VAL A 267 -17.48 0.39 2.28
C VAL A 267 -16.06 -0.16 2.44
N ARG A 268 -15.62 -0.35 3.68
CA ARG A 268 -14.39 -1.09 4.00
C ARG A 268 -14.71 -2.55 4.27
N PHE A 269 -14.17 -3.44 3.43
CA PHE A 269 -14.17 -4.88 3.66
C PHE A 269 -13.03 -5.25 4.61
N GLU A 270 -13.32 -6.13 5.57
CA GLU A 270 -12.29 -6.82 6.35
C GLU A 270 -12.61 -8.31 6.45
N PHE A 271 -11.65 -9.15 6.09
CA PHE A 271 -11.69 -10.60 6.28
C PHE A 271 -10.77 -10.98 7.43
N TYR A 272 -11.24 -11.81 8.35
CA TYR A 272 -10.42 -12.51 9.35
C TYR A 272 -10.44 -14.00 8.99
N ILE A 273 -9.27 -14.56 8.72
CA ILE A 273 -9.11 -15.89 8.12
C ILE A 273 -8.25 -16.74 9.04
N ASP A 274 -8.76 -17.89 9.48
CA ASP A 274 -7.97 -18.96 10.12
C ASP A 274 -7.96 -20.19 9.21
N ARG A 275 -6.83 -20.44 8.54
CA ARG A 275 -6.63 -21.60 7.66
C ARG A 275 -6.50 -22.94 8.40
N LYS A 276 -6.35 -22.93 9.73
CA LYS A 276 -6.25 -24.14 10.56
C LYS A 276 -7.62 -24.60 11.03
N GLU A 277 -8.40 -23.67 11.57
CA GLU A 277 -9.76 -23.90 12.07
C GLU A 277 -10.84 -23.77 10.99
N GLY A 278 -10.52 -23.18 9.83
CA GLY A 278 -11.43 -23.01 8.70
C GLY A 278 -12.37 -21.82 8.83
N THR A 279 -12.08 -20.88 9.72
CA THR A 279 -12.86 -19.64 9.91
C THR A 279 -12.58 -18.66 8.78
N ILE A 280 -13.64 -18.14 8.16
CA ILE A 280 -13.61 -16.93 7.33
C ILE A 280 -14.71 -16.00 7.83
N ALA A 281 -14.34 -14.96 8.58
CA ALA A 281 -15.27 -13.91 9.00
C ALA A 281 -15.14 -12.68 8.10
N LEU A 282 -16.27 -12.12 7.69
CA LEU A 282 -16.38 -10.88 6.94
C LEU A 282 -16.99 -9.78 7.81
N TYR A 283 -16.31 -8.65 7.88
CA TYR A 283 -16.76 -7.42 8.50
C TYR A 283 -16.88 -6.33 7.43
N ILE A 284 -17.85 -5.42 7.60
CA ILE A 284 -18.12 -4.27 6.73
C ILE A 284 -18.15 -3.02 7.61
N ASP A 285 -17.33 -2.02 7.27
CA ASP A 285 -17.13 -0.78 8.04
C ASP A 285 -16.77 -1.00 9.53
N GLY A 286 -16.18 -2.18 9.82
CA GLY A 286 -15.81 -2.63 11.16
C GLY A 286 -16.91 -3.38 11.94
N ARG A 287 -18.11 -3.57 11.37
CA ARG A 287 -19.19 -4.39 11.95
C ARG A 287 -19.17 -5.81 11.37
N GLN A 288 -19.43 -6.84 12.18
CA GLN A 288 -19.44 -8.23 11.70
C GLN A 288 -20.66 -8.47 10.79
N ALA A 289 -20.41 -8.82 9.53
CA ALA A 289 -21.47 -9.07 8.55
C ALA A 289 -21.81 -10.56 8.42
N GLN A 290 -20.81 -11.45 8.45
CA GLN A 290 -21.02 -12.90 8.45
C GLN A 290 -19.77 -13.66 8.93
N VAL A 291 -19.96 -14.83 9.53
CA VAL A 291 -18.88 -15.80 9.81
C VAL A 291 -19.18 -17.13 9.12
N TRP A 292 -18.24 -17.61 8.32
CA TRP A 292 -18.28 -18.93 7.69
C TRP A 292 -17.25 -19.86 8.33
N SER A 293 -17.60 -21.15 8.36
CA SER A 293 -16.70 -22.23 8.77
C SER A 293 -16.60 -23.26 7.64
N ASP A 294 -15.40 -23.47 7.11
CA ASP A 294 -15.12 -24.61 6.25
C ASP A 294 -14.80 -25.84 7.11
N GLU A 295 -15.54 -26.92 6.87
CA GLU A 295 -15.40 -28.20 7.57
C GLU A 295 -14.10 -28.94 7.21
N ASN A 296 -13.43 -28.55 6.11
CA ASN A 296 -12.20 -29.21 5.65
C ASN A 296 -11.17 -28.22 5.07
N PRO A 297 -10.65 -27.25 5.86
CA PRO A 297 -9.85 -26.13 5.37
C PRO A 297 -8.51 -26.53 4.75
N LYS A 298 -8.05 -27.76 5.02
CA LYS A 298 -6.81 -28.34 4.49
C LYS A 298 -6.97 -29.02 3.12
N ALA A 299 -8.20 -29.29 2.66
CA ALA A 299 -8.42 -29.84 1.33
C ALA A 299 -8.21 -28.76 0.25
N GLY A 300 -7.12 -28.90 -0.51
CA GLY A 300 -6.70 -28.00 -1.57
C GLY A 300 -5.28 -27.46 -1.41
N SER A 301 -4.59 -27.27 -2.53
CA SER A 301 -3.27 -26.62 -2.58
C SER A 301 -3.40 -25.11 -2.71
N PHE A 302 -3.88 -24.43 -1.67
CA PHE A 302 -4.05 -22.97 -1.62
C PHE A 302 -2.73 -22.20 -1.70
N GLY A 303 -2.77 -21.05 -2.38
CA GLY A 303 -1.63 -20.16 -2.52
C GLY A 303 -1.79 -18.82 -1.78
N ASN A 304 -1.15 -17.80 -2.34
CA ASN A 304 -0.97 -16.47 -1.75
C ASN A 304 -1.62 -15.36 -2.59
N TRP A 305 -2.38 -15.69 -3.64
CA TRP A 305 -2.91 -14.69 -4.56
C TRP A 305 -4.22 -14.09 -4.05
N LEU A 306 -4.30 -12.76 -4.08
CA LEU A 306 -5.50 -11.97 -3.84
C LEU A 306 -5.96 -11.39 -5.18
N HIS A 307 -7.24 -11.59 -5.54
CA HIS A 307 -7.82 -11.09 -6.79
C HIS A 307 -8.99 -10.14 -6.53
N PHE A 308 -9.10 -9.12 -7.36
CA PHE A 308 -10.26 -8.24 -7.49
C PHE A 308 -10.82 -8.41 -8.91
N ILE A 309 -12.12 -8.65 -9.05
CA ILE A 309 -12.73 -8.99 -10.35
C ILE A 309 -14.01 -8.17 -10.55
N SER A 310 -14.02 -7.37 -11.62
CA SER A 310 -15.16 -6.56 -12.07
C SER A 310 -16.01 -7.28 -13.12
N GLU A 311 -17.26 -6.84 -13.29
CA GLU A 311 -18.09 -7.09 -14.49
C GLU A 311 -18.18 -5.80 -15.32
N ASP A 312 -18.32 -5.88 -16.65
CA ASP A 312 -18.16 -4.73 -17.57
C ASP A 312 -18.96 -3.46 -17.22
N PHE A 313 -20.20 -3.65 -16.78
CA PHE A 313 -21.12 -2.54 -16.45
C PHE A 313 -21.10 -2.16 -14.96
N TYR A 314 -20.22 -2.78 -14.16
CA TYR A 314 -20.19 -2.67 -12.71
C TYR A 314 -18.77 -2.31 -12.27
N LYS A 315 -18.38 -1.06 -12.61
CA LYS A 315 -17.06 -0.53 -12.27
C LYS A 315 -16.87 -0.44 -10.76
N VAL A 316 -15.70 -0.86 -10.31
CA VAL A 316 -15.26 -0.78 -8.91
C VAL A 316 -13.93 -0.06 -8.80
N LYS A 317 -13.67 0.48 -7.60
CA LYS A 317 -12.40 1.07 -7.20
C LYS A 317 -11.99 0.43 -5.89
N VAL A 318 -10.76 -0.08 -5.84
CA VAL A 318 -10.17 -0.77 -4.71
C VAL A 318 -9.00 0.05 -4.19
N SER A 319 -8.99 0.38 -2.91
CA SER A 319 -7.91 1.15 -2.28
C SER A 319 -7.67 0.69 -0.84
N ARG A 320 -6.66 1.26 -0.16
CA ARG A 320 -6.27 0.94 1.22
C ARG A 320 -6.20 -0.58 1.49
N ILE A 321 -5.68 -1.34 0.53
CA ILE A 321 -5.52 -2.79 0.60
C ILE A 321 -4.46 -3.09 1.65
N ARG A 322 -4.74 -3.99 2.59
CA ARG A 322 -3.82 -4.39 3.66
C ARG A 322 -3.91 -5.88 3.94
N ALA A 323 -2.80 -6.47 4.37
CA ALA A 323 -2.76 -7.80 4.95
C ALA A 323 -1.89 -7.82 6.22
N SER A 324 -2.31 -8.57 7.25
CA SER A 324 -1.63 -8.67 8.55
C SER A 324 -1.89 -10.04 9.20
N PRO A 325 -1.00 -10.62 10.04
CA PRO A 325 -1.39 -11.60 11.04
C PRO A 325 -2.49 -11.08 11.98
N TRP A 326 -3.31 -12.00 12.49
CA TRP A 326 -4.21 -11.76 13.63
C TRP A 326 -4.13 -12.92 14.62
N LYS A 327 -4.65 -12.73 15.84
CA LYS A 327 -4.45 -13.68 16.95
C LYS A 327 -5.29 -14.96 16.84
N GLY A 328 -6.42 -14.93 16.13
CA GLY A 328 -7.42 -16.01 16.09
C GLY A 328 -8.66 -15.75 16.97
N GLU A 329 -8.63 -14.69 17.77
CA GLU A 329 -9.79 -14.14 18.49
C GLU A 329 -10.46 -13.11 17.59
N LEU A 330 -11.73 -13.33 17.22
CA LEU A 330 -12.47 -12.36 16.40
C LEU A 330 -12.72 -11.11 17.26
N PRO A 331 -12.70 -9.89 16.67
CA PRO A 331 -13.13 -8.70 17.38
C PRO A 331 -14.54 -8.92 17.93
N ASP A 332 -14.78 -8.53 19.17
CA ASP A 332 -16.09 -8.72 19.80
C ASP A 332 -17.18 -8.16 18.90
N THR A 333 -18.23 -8.97 18.70
CA THR A 333 -19.42 -8.53 17.98
C THR A 333 -20.20 -7.61 18.91
N VAL A 334 -19.73 -6.37 19.03
CA VAL A 334 -20.57 -5.31 19.56
C VAL A 334 -21.76 -5.24 18.61
N GLN A 335 -22.89 -5.77 19.06
CA GLN A 335 -24.19 -5.37 18.55
C GLN A 335 -24.35 -3.91 18.96
N LEU A 336 -23.74 -3.04 18.17
CA LEU A 336 -24.21 -1.68 17.99
C LEU A 336 -25.58 -1.81 17.28
N GLU A 337 -26.60 -2.20 18.05
CA GLU A 337 -27.79 -1.34 18.07
C GLU A 337 -27.21 0.07 18.22
N ALA A 338 -27.49 0.96 17.27
CA ALA A 338 -26.96 2.32 17.35
C ALA A 338 -27.49 2.90 18.65
N ASP A 339 -26.64 2.93 19.67
CA ASP A 339 -27.00 3.45 20.97
C ASP A 339 -27.20 4.94 20.74
N PRO A 340 -28.43 5.47 20.85
CA PRO A 340 -28.65 6.88 20.59
C PRO A 340 -27.83 7.74 21.56
N GLU A 341 -27.40 7.19 22.70
CA GLU A 341 -26.48 7.85 23.62
C GLU A 341 -25.02 7.91 23.08
N GLU A 342 -24.56 6.98 22.21
CA GLU A 342 -23.22 7.08 21.58
C GLU A 342 -23.13 8.26 20.61
N ASP A 343 -24.20 8.56 19.87
CA ASP A 343 -24.26 9.69 18.93
C ASP A 343 -24.49 11.06 19.64
N GLU A 344 -24.76 11.05 20.95
CA GLU A 344 -24.88 12.26 21.80
C GLU A 344 -23.57 12.62 22.54
N LEU A 345 -22.55 11.77 22.51
CA LEU A 345 -21.26 12.00 23.19
C LEU A 345 -20.29 12.81 22.30
N GLU A 346 -19.98 14.04 22.73
CA GLU A 346 -18.97 14.88 22.07
C GLU A 346 -17.54 14.28 22.21
N GLY A 347 -16.82 14.15 21.10
CA GLY A 347 -15.39 13.83 21.08
C GLY A 347 -15.02 12.67 20.15
N GLN A 348 -13.72 12.47 19.97
CA GLN A 348 -13.21 11.55 18.94
C GLN A 348 -13.50 10.09 19.28
N LYS A 349 -14.00 9.34 18.28
CA LYS A 349 -14.33 7.92 18.40
C LYS A 349 -13.09 7.05 18.20
N ILE A 350 -12.51 6.59 19.29
CA ILE A 350 -11.36 5.68 19.32
C ILE A 350 -11.86 4.23 19.33
N ARG A 351 -11.46 3.42 18.37
CA ARG A 351 -11.65 1.95 18.41
C ARG A 351 -10.36 1.30 18.85
N LEU A 352 -10.44 0.35 19.79
CA LEU A 352 -9.31 -0.38 20.34
C LEU A 352 -9.10 -1.73 19.60
N GLN A 353 -7.91 -2.31 19.78
CA GLN A 353 -7.51 -3.57 19.12
C GLN A 353 -8.28 -4.80 19.61
N ASN A 354 -8.97 -4.73 20.77
CA ASN A 354 -9.88 -5.76 21.25
C ASN A 354 -11.32 -5.60 20.73
N GLY A 355 -11.68 -4.44 20.16
CA GLY A 355 -13.04 -4.15 19.68
C GLY A 355 -13.77 -3.08 20.48
N ASP A 356 -13.33 -2.79 21.70
CA ASP A 356 -13.89 -1.71 22.53
C ASP A 356 -13.84 -0.36 21.81
N THR A 357 -14.82 0.50 22.13
CA THR A 357 -14.88 1.88 21.65
C THR A 357 -14.82 2.84 22.84
N VAL A 358 -14.08 3.93 22.67
CA VAL A 358 -13.98 5.04 23.63
C VAL A 358 -14.28 6.33 22.88
N ILE A 359 -15.20 7.14 23.39
CA ILE A 359 -15.56 8.46 22.84
C ILE A 359 -15.12 9.52 23.84
N GLY A 360 -14.38 10.53 23.39
CA GLY A 360 -13.94 11.65 24.23
C GLY A 360 -12.83 12.48 23.59
N ASN A 361 -12.46 13.56 24.25
CA ASN A 361 -11.44 14.49 23.76
C ASN A 361 -10.04 13.89 23.90
N VAL A 362 -9.28 13.92 22.80
CA VAL A 362 -7.90 13.39 22.75
C VAL A 362 -6.88 14.49 23.08
N GLY A 363 -5.98 14.19 24.01
CA GLY A 363 -4.87 15.07 24.38
C GLY A 363 -3.53 14.53 23.90
N LEU A 364 -2.45 15.22 24.32
CA LEU A 364 -1.07 14.88 23.95
C LEU A 364 -0.74 13.39 24.17
N ILE A 365 -0.01 12.84 23.21
CA ILE A 365 0.67 11.55 23.38
C ILE A 365 1.99 11.82 24.13
N LYS A 366 2.27 11.01 25.14
CA LYS A 366 3.52 11.04 25.87
C LYS A 366 3.94 9.63 26.23
N ASP A 367 5.22 9.30 26.03
CA ASP A 367 5.80 8.00 26.33
C ASP A 367 5.01 6.82 25.71
N GLY A 368 4.45 7.02 24.50
CA GLY A 368 3.65 6.02 23.77
C GLY A 368 2.20 5.87 24.23
N VAL A 369 1.69 6.81 25.04
CA VAL A 369 0.35 6.76 25.65
C VAL A 369 -0.45 8.01 25.30
N LEU A 370 -1.66 7.83 24.78
CA LEU A 370 -2.63 8.89 24.50
C LEU A 370 -3.45 9.20 25.77
N ALA A 371 -3.51 10.46 26.17
CA ALA A 371 -4.47 10.92 27.18
C ALA A 371 -5.85 11.12 26.54
N VAL A 372 -6.91 10.61 27.17
CA VAL A 372 -8.30 10.74 26.70
C VAL A 372 -9.19 11.20 27.85
N GLU A 373 -9.99 12.23 27.62
CA GLU A 373 -10.97 12.75 28.58
C GLU A 373 -12.39 12.48 28.08
N THR A 374 -13.07 11.56 28.75
CA THR A 374 -14.49 11.27 28.54
C THR A 374 -15.33 11.99 29.59
N PRO A 375 -16.66 12.15 29.40
CA PRO A 375 -17.55 12.72 30.42
C PRO A 375 -17.54 11.98 31.77
N PHE A 376 -17.06 10.73 31.79
CA PHE A 376 -17.02 9.87 32.97
C PHE A 376 -15.65 9.84 33.66
N CYS A 377 -14.55 9.89 32.90
CA CYS A 377 -13.19 9.84 33.47
C CYS A 377 -12.10 10.33 32.50
N LYS A 378 -10.95 10.70 33.07
CA LYS A 378 -9.69 10.84 32.33
C LYS A 378 -8.97 9.48 32.36
N MET A 379 -8.52 9.01 31.20
CA MET A 379 -7.80 7.74 31.05
C MET A 379 -6.60 7.86 30.10
N ASN A 380 -5.76 6.84 30.12
CA ASN A 380 -4.49 6.78 29.40
C ASN A 380 -4.45 5.49 28.56
N ILE A 381 -4.44 5.62 27.24
CA ILE A 381 -4.53 4.51 26.28
C ILE A 381 -3.18 4.35 25.54
N PRO A 382 -2.46 3.24 25.72
CA PRO A 382 -1.26 2.94 24.92
C PRO A 382 -1.57 2.93 23.42
N VAL A 383 -0.73 3.59 22.62
CA VAL A 383 -0.98 3.75 21.17
C VAL A 383 -1.04 2.40 20.46
N ASP A 384 -0.25 1.40 20.86
CA ASP A 384 -0.27 0.04 20.33
C ASP A 384 -1.60 -0.74 20.58
N ARG A 385 -2.47 -0.22 21.47
CA ARG A 385 -3.81 -0.77 21.75
C ARG A 385 -4.91 -0.06 20.98
N MET A 386 -4.64 1.07 20.34
CA MET A 386 -5.59 1.72 19.44
C MET A 386 -5.58 1.06 18.07
N ARG A 387 -6.72 1.10 17.37
CA ARG A 387 -6.91 0.54 16.01
C ARG A 387 -7.28 1.64 15.02
N THR A 388 -8.24 2.49 15.37
CA THR A 388 -8.58 3.70 14.61
C THR A 388 -8.90 4.82 15.60
N ILE A 389 -8.53 6.05 15.25
CA ILE A 389 -9.06 7.26 15.88
C ILE A 389 -9.86 7.95 14.78
N ASP A 390 -11.17 8.07 14.96
CA ASP A 390 -11.99 8.86 14.05
C ASP A 390 -11.60 10.33 14.23
N LEU A 391 -11.12 10.93 13.14
CA LEU A 391 -10.64 12.29 13.13
C LEU A 391 -11.63 13.25 12.44
N THR A 392 -12.86 12.81 12.13
CA THR A 392 -13.88 13.51 11.30
C THR A 392 -14.85 14.48 12.00
N GLU A 393 -14.68 14.75 13.29
CA GLU A 393 -15.38 15.86 13.98
C GLU A 393 -14.62 17.20 13.88
N GLY A 394 -15.16 18.16 13.12
CA GLY A 394 -14.59 19.52 12.98
C GLY A 394 -14.91 20.23 11.65
N ASP A 395 -14.49 21.48 11.51
CA ASP A 395 -14.48 22.20 10.23
C ASP A 395 -13.25 21.78 9.41
N TYR A 396 -13.44 20.92 8.41
CA TYR A 396 -12.34 20.41 7.57
C TYR A 396 -11.89 21.42 6.50
N GLU A 397 -10.58 21.61 6.40
CA GLU A 397 -9.94 22.31 5.29
C GLU A 397 -9.51 21.30 4.21
N GLU A 398 -9.84 21.57 2.94
CA GLU A 398 -9.07 21.01 1.83
C GLU A 398 -7.77 21.82 1.64
N PRO A 399 -6.60 21.18 1.47
CA PRO A 399 -5.36 21.88 1.15
C PRO A 399 -5.47 22.73 -0.13
N ILE A 400 -5.05 23.99 -0.07
CA ILE A 400 -5.03 24.86 -1.25
C ILE A 400 -4.11 24.30 -2.34
N ARG A 401 -4.64 24.22 -3.56
CA ARG A 401 -3.90 23.87 -4.78
C ARG A 401 -2.93 24.99 -5.13
N LYS A 402 -1.67 24.68 -5.39
CA LYS A 402 -0.63 25.63 -5.85
C LYS A 402 -0.05 25.23 -7.20
N LYS A 403 0.42 26.24 -7.93
CA LYS A 403 1.26 26.01 -9.12
C LYS A 403 2.59 25.40 -8.67
N GLY A 404 2.97 24.29 -9.30
CA GLY A 404 4.16 23.52 -8.91
C GLY A 404 3.87 22.37 -7.94
N ASP A 405 2.59 22.12 -7.60
CA ASP A 405 2.23 20.91 -6.87
C ASP A 405 2.57 19.65 -7.67
N VAL A 406 3.25 18.73 -6.99
CA VAL A 406 3.52 17.37 -7.43
C VAL A 406 2.81 16.39 -6.51
N ARG A 407 2.42 15.24 -7.05
CA ARG A 407 1.89 14.11 -6.25
C ARG A 407 3.01 13.07 -6.12
N GLY A 408 3.63 13.04 -4.95
CA GLY A 408 4.68 12.09 -4.60
C GLY A 408 4.10 10.80 -4.05
N TRP A 409 4.60 9.66 -4.51
CA TRP A 409 4.21 8.31 -4.08
C TRP A 409 5.34 7.68 -3.30
N LEU A 410 5.07 7.22 -2.08
CA LEU A 410 6.06 6.62 -1.20
C LEU A 410 6.27 5.14 -1.55
N ARG A 411 7.51 4.64 -1.44
CA ARG A 411 7.87 3.24 -1.68
C ARG A 411 7.24 2.28 -0.68
N GLU A 412 7.07 2.73 0.56
CA GLU A 412 6.33 2.03 1.61
C GLU A 412 4.80 2.16 1.46
N GLY A 413 4.34 2.78 0.37
CA GLY A 413 2.94 2.97 0.04
C GLY A 413 2.27 4.13 0.75
N GLY A 414 1.51 4.90 -0.03
CA GLY A 414 0.94 6.17 0.39
C GLY A 414 1.26 7.22 -0.66
N ARG A 415 0.63 8.38 -0.55
CA ARG A 415 0.81 9.49 -1.49
C ARG A 415 0.70 10.81 -0.76
N ILE A 416 1.46 11.81 -1.21
CA ILE A 416 1.42 13.17 -0.68
C ILE A 416 1.45 14.20 -1.81
N THR A 417 0.70 15.27 -1.64
CA THR A 417 0.65 16.41 -2.55
C THR A 417 1.33 17.62 -1.90
N PHE A 418 2.32 18.18 -2.58
CA PHE A 418 3.07 19.35 -2.12
C PHE A 418 3.64 20.13 -3.29
N ARG A 419 3.82 21.44 -3.11
CA ARG A 419 4.55 22.28 -4.04
C ARG A 419 6.03 21.91 -3.98
N LEU A 420 6.58 21.40 -5.08
CA LEU A 420 8.01 21.13 -5.20
C LEU A 420 8.78 22.44 -5.35
N ASP A 421 9.70 22.71 -4.42
CA ASP A 421 10.50 23.95 -4.40
C ASP A 421 11.91 23.73 -4.97
N ALA A 422 12.60 22.69 -4.50
CA ALA A 422 13.88 22.26 -5.05
C ALA A 422 14.06 20.75 -4.82
N PHE A 423 15.04 20.15 -5.49
CA PHE A 423 15.49 18.79 -5.16
C PHE A 423 16.97 18.62 -5.49
N SER A 424 17.57 17.55 -4.95
CA SER A 424 18.95 17.11 -5.13
C SER A 424 19.01 15.60 -5.41
N LYS A 425 20.19 15.00 -5.43
CA LYS A 425 20.34 13.54 -5.56
C LYS A 425 19.77 12.75 -4.39
N ASP A 426 19.62 13.42 -3.24
CA ASP A 426 19.30 12.79 -1.96
C ASP A 426 17.98 13.32 -1.36
N THR A 427 17.58 14.55 -1.69
CA THR A 427 16.48 15.27 -1.04
C THR A 427 15.49 15.95 -2.00
N LEU A 428 14.25 16.10 -1.56
CA LEU A 428 13.17 16.88 -2.14
C LEU A 428 12.73 17.92 -1.10
N THR A 429 12.70 19.21 -1.45
CA THR A 429 12.15 20.26 -0.58
C THR A 429 10.85 20.80 -1.16
N GLY A 430 9.93 21.19 -0.29
CA GLY A 430 8.65 21.73 -0.73
C GLY A 430 7.75 22.23 0.38
N TYR A 431 6.55 22.63 -0.01
CA TYR A 431 5.54 23.20 0.88
C TYR A 431 4.16 22.56 0.66
N SER A 432 3.46 22.24 1.75
CA SER A 432 2.00 22.05 1.74
C SER A 432 1.35 22.87 2.85
N GLN A 433 0.08 23.25 2.69
CA GLN A 433 -0.70 23.82 3.80
C GLN A 433 -0.85 22.81 4.95
N THR A 434 -0.90 21.51 4.61
CA THR A 434 -1.06 20.40 5.53
C THR A 434 0.05 20.30 6.57
N PHE A 435 1.31 20.43 6.16
CA PHE A 435 2.49 20.17 7.01
C PHE A 435 3.58 21.26 6.95
N GLY A 436 3.34 22.38 6.27
CA GLY A 436 4.30 23.48 6.14
C GLY A 436 5.42 23.19 5.14
N ASN A 437 6.59 23.80 5.38
CA ASN A 437 7.81 23.50 4.63
C ASN A 437 8.41 22.18 5.13
N VAL A 438 8.89 21.35 4.21
CA VAL A 438 9.44 20.03 4.52
C VAL A 438 10.60 19.69 3.58
N GLU A 439 11.54 18.90 4.11
CA GLU A 439 12.57 18.22 3.33
C GLU A 439 12.35 16.72 3.47
N PHE A 440 12.25 16.02 2.34
CA PHE A 440 12.10 14.56 2.27
C PHE A 440 13.33 13.93 1.60
N LYS A 441 13.66 12.69 1.95
CA LYS A 441 14.59 11.86 1.18
C LYS A 441 13.96 11.47 -0.17
N ILE A 442 14.65 11.72 -1.28
CA ILE A 442 14.16 11.34 -2.62
C ILE A 442 14.08 9.82 -2.80
N SER A 443 14.95 9.07 -2.12
CA SER A 443 14.93 7.60 -2.10
C SER A 443 13.65 7.00 -1.52
N ALA A 444 12.89 7.75 -0.71
CA ALA A 444 11.60 7.31 -0.18
C ALA A 444 10.47 7.29 -1.22
N PHE A 445 10.65 7.94 -2.38
CA PHE A 445 9.62 8.01 -3.42
C PHE A 445 9.84 6.98 -4.53
N SER A 446 8.75 6.35 -4.98
CA SER A 446 8.71 5.51 -6.18
C SER A 446 8.33 6.31 -7.44
N ARG A 447 7.58 7.41 -7.27
CA ARG A 447 7.10 8.27 -8.36
C ARG A 447 6.79 9.68 -7.88
N LEU A 448 7.10 10.69 -8.70
CA LEU A 448 6.48 12.01 -8.63
C LEU A 448 5.65 12.26 -9.90
N GLU A 449 4.38 12.66 -9.76
CA GLU A 449 3.55 13.15 -10.87
C GLU A 449 3.59 14.69 -10.91
N PHE A 450 3.78 15.27 -12.10
CA PHE A 450 3.87 16.73 -12.31
C PHE A 450 2.58 17.26 -12.96
N ASN A 451 2.26 18.54 -12.80
CA ASN A 451 1.10 19.15 -13.48
C ASN A 451 -0.23 18.41 -13.15
N ILE A 452 -0.41 18.00 -11.90
CA ILE A 452 -1.51 17.13 -11.41
C ILE A 452 -2.91 17.76 -11.42
N TYR A 453 -3.02 18.99 -11.94
CA TYR A 453 -4.27 19.74 -12.13
C TYR A 453 -4.56 20.05 -13.61
N ASN A 454 -3.75 19.52 -14.54
CA ASN A 454 -4.07 19.56 -15.96
C ASN A 454 -4.89 18.31 -16.33
N GLU A 455 -6.15 18.51 -16.71
CA GLU A 455 -7.09 17.45 -17.07
C GLU A 455 -6.61 16.60 -18.26
N GLU A 456 -5.93 17.20 -19.25
CA GLU A 456 -5.35 16.47 -20.38
C GLU A 456 -4.25 15.50 -19.90
N PHE A 457 -3.45 15.92 -18.91
CA PHE A 457 -2.35 15.11 -18.39
C PHE A 457 -2.85 14.04 -17.40
N GLU A 458 -3.89 14.32 -16.61
CA GLU A 458 -4.56 13.28 -15.81
C GLU A 458 -5.25 12.23 -16.71
N ALA A 459 -5.83 12.63 -17.84
CA ALA A 459 -6.37 11.68 -18.82
C ALA A 459 -5.27 10.76 -19.40
N LEU A 460 -4.09 11.30 -19.72
CA LEU A 460 -2.92 10.52 -20.16
C LEU A 460 -2.36 9.60 -19.07
N ARG A 461 -2.58 9.88 -17.78
CA ARG A 461 -2.25 8.96 -16.66
C ARG A 461 -3.23 7.79 -16.55
N GLY A 462 -4.28 7.75 -17.36
CA GLY A 462 -5.36 6.78 -17.24
C GLY A 462 -6.38 7.16 -16.16
N GLY A 463 -6.44 8.44 -15.78
CA GLY A 463 -7.45 9.01 -14.90
C GLY A 463 -8.83 9.01 -15.57
N SER A 464 -9.51 7.87 -15.56
CA SER A 464 -10.90 7.79 -15.95
C SER A 464 -11.74 8.58 -14.95
N ASN A 465 -12.54 9.54 -15.46
CA ASN A 465 -13.57 10.21 -14.68
C ASN A 465 -14.50 9.14 -14.11
N TRP A 466 -14.34 8.92 -12.81
CA TRP A 466 -14.86 7.77 -12.10
C TRP A 466 -16.30 8.01 -11.67
#